data_AF-A0AAW1TK90-F1
#
_entry.id   AF-A0AAW1TK90-F1
#
_cell.length_a   1.000
_cell.length_b   1.000
_cell.length_c   1.000
_cell.angle_alpha   90.00
_cell.angle_beta   90.00
_cell.angle_gamma   90.00
#
_symmetry.space_group_name_H-M   'P 1'
#
loop_
_entity.id
_entity.type
_entity.pdbx_description
1 polymer ?
#
loop_
_entity_poly.entity_id
_entity_poly.type
_entity_poly.pdbx_seq_one_letter_code
_entity_poly.pdbx_strand_id
1 'polypeptide(L)'
;MKRREKKKSNFSAHSGKDYVPPRIYYVSSNGRVEVKKGSPVRLECKASGNPVPKITWSRKNNLLPNGEQTAVTPVLSLENVDRHQAGVYQCTSSNGVGEDVTQQIVLHVLCKFSNMKSLLISHLSKSILSIIECYKVLSSESNDNSNVDNLRREFYG
;
A
#
# COMPACT_ATOMS: atom_id res chain seq x y z
N MET A 1 3.67 -73.33 38.58
CA MET A 1 2.92 -72.09 38.85
C MET A 1 3.89 -70.94 39.12
N LYS A 2 4.01 -69.95 38.22
CA LYS A 2 4.74 -68.69 38.49
C LYS A 2 3.84 -67.54 38.06
N ARG A 3 3.19 -66.87 39.02
CA ARG A 3 2.43 -65.63 38.80
C ARG A 3 3.44 -64.52 38.47
N ARG A 4 3.40 -64.01 37.24
CA ARG A 4 4.11 -62.79 36.86
C ARG A 4 3.32 -61.59 37.39
N GLU A 5 3.93 -60.83 38.29
CA GLU A 5 3.41 -59.58 38.81
C GLU A 5 3.31 -58.55 37.68
N LYS A 6 2.09 -58.06 37.42
CA LYS A 6 1.86 -56.98 36.47
C LYS A 6 2.43 -55.69 37.08
N LYS A 7 3.54 -55.20 36.52
CA LYS A 7 4.10 -53.88 36.79
C LYS A 7 2.99 -52.85 36.52
N LYS A 8 2.42 -52.28 37.59
CA LYS A 8 1.51 -51.14 37.49
C LYS A 8 2.32 -49.99 36.90
N SER A 9 2.02 -49.60 35.66
CA SER A 9 2.55 -48.38 35.08
C SER A 9 1.99 -47.20 35.88
N ASN A 10 2.86 -46.51 36.61
CA ASN A 10 2.54 -45.23 37.22
C ASN A 10 2.26 -44.22 36.11
N PHE A 11 0.99 -44.05 35.76
CA PHE A 11 0.53 -42.89 35.00
C PHE A 11 0.49 -41.71 35.96
N SER A 12 1.61 -40.98 36.04
CA SER A 12 1.61 -39.63 36.62
C SER A 12 0.88 -38.72 35.65
N ALA A 13 -0.38 -38.41 35.94
CA ALA A 13 -1.16 -37.40 35.23
C ALA A 13 -0.52 -36.02 35.44
N HIS A 14 0.41 -35.64 34.56
CA HIS A 14 0.75 -34.25 34.33
C HIS A 14 -0.31 -33.72 33.37
N SER A 15 -1.22 -32.88 33.89
CA SER A 15 -2.06 -32.01 33.06
C SER A 15 -1.12 -31.14 32.22
N GLY A 16 -0.85 -31.59 31.00
CA GLY A 16 0.07 -30.94 30.07
C GLY A 16 -0.57 -29.66 29.55
N LYS A 17 0.18 -28.56 29.54
CA LYS A 17 -0.25 -27.33 28.87
C LYS A 17 -0.49 -27.67 27.40
N ASP A 18 -1.71 -27.50 26.92
CA ASP A 18 -2.06 -27.79 25.52
C ASP A 18 -1.26 -26.85 24.60
N TYR A 19 -0.23 -27.39 23.96
CA TYR A 19 0.59 -26.68 22.99
C TYR A 19 -0.22 -26.43 21.72
N VAL A 20 -0.31 -25.16 21.30
CA VAL A 20 -1.12 -24.74 20.15
C VAL A 20 -0.21 -24.04 19.15
N PRO A 21 -0.15 -24.49 17.88
CA PRO A 21 0.62 -23.84 16.82
C PRO A 21 0.26 -22.36 16.62
N PRO A 22 1.16 -21.56 16.03
CA PRO A 22 0.90 -20.15 15.79
C PRO A 22 -0.19 -19.97 14.72
N ARG A 23 -1.05 -18.97 14.91
CA ARG A 23 -2.03 -18.53 13.91
C ARG A 23 -2.07 -17.01 13.86
N ILE A 24 -1.74 -16.44 12.70
CA ILE A 24 -1.93 -15.01 12.44
C ILE A 24 -3.41 -14.76 12.20
N TYR A 25 -4.02 -13.88 12.98
CA TYR A 25 -5.44 -13.53 12.87
C TYR A 25 -5.67 -12.07 12.43
N TYR A 26 -4.61 -11.25 12.40
CA TYR A 26 -4.70 -9.85 11.97
C TYR A 26 -3.39 -9.40 11.32
N VAL A 27 -3.52 -8.66 10.22
CA VAL A 27 -2.46 -7.87 9.59
C VAL A 27 -3.02 -6.50 9.18
N SER A 28 -2.21 -5.44 9.22
CA SER A 28 -2.65 -4.09 8.86
C SER A 28 -3.33 -4.03 7.49
N SER A 29 -4.50 -3.38 7.45
CA SER A 29 -5.28 -3.13 6.23
C SER A 29 -5.45 -4.36 5.34
N ASN A 30 -5.62 -5.54 5.94
CA ASN A 30 -5.78 -6.81 5.23
C ASN A 30 -4.67 -7.10 4.20
N GLY A 31 -3.43 -6.70 4.52
CA GLY A 31 -2.27 -6.99 3.69
C GLY A 31 -1.94 -5.93 2.64
N ARG A 32 -2.64 -4.77 2.61
CA ARG A 32 -2.30 -3.66 1.72
C ARG A 32 -2.42 -2.32 2.41
N VAL A 33 -1.30 -1.62 2.56
CA VAL A 33 -1.21 -0.32 3.23
C VAL A 33 -0.78 0.73 2.23
N GLU A 34 -1.53 1.83 2.13
CA GLU A 34 -1.18 2.99 1.31
C GLU A 34 -0.85 4.17 2.23
N VAL A 35 0.33 4.76 2.08
CA VAL A 35 0.81 5.87 2.89
C VAL A 35 1.39 6.97 2.01
N LYS A 36 1.22 8.23 2.38
CA LYS A 36 1.84 9.34 1.66
C LYS A 36 3.33 9.41 2.00
N LYS A 37 4.18 9.72 1.01
CA LYS A 37 5.59 10.01 1.24
C LYS A 37 5.76 11.04 2.35
N GLY A 38 6.66 10.75 3.27
CA GLY A 38 7.00 11.55 4.43
C GLY A 38 6.03 11.45 5.60
N SER A 39 5.01 10.59 5.51
CA SER A 39 4.14 10.29 6.64
C SER A 39 4.65 9.06 7.39
N PRO A 40 4.35 8.95 8.69
CA PRO A 40 4.64 7.74 9.45
C PRO A 40 3.68 6.60 9.05
N VAL A 41 4.14 5.35 9.19
CA VAL A 41 3.31 4.15 9.06
C VAL A 41 3.69 3.12 10.13
N ARG A 42 2.69 2.39 10.62
CA ARG A 42 2.85 1.27 11.54
C ARG A 42 2.26 0.03 10.89
N LEU A 43 3.09 -0.97 10.62
CA LEU A 43 2.68 -2.28 10.14
C LEU A 43 2.54 -3.19 11.35
N GLU A 44 1.35 -3.72 11.57
CA GLU A 44 1.00 -4.54 12.72
C GLU A 44 0.59 -5.94 12.26
N CYS A 45 1.00 -6.94 13.04
CA CYS A 45 0.68 -8.34 12.83
C CYS A 45 0.40 -8.98 14.19
N LYS A 46 -0.74 -9.64 14.33
CA LYS A 46 -1.14 -10.29 15.58
C LYS A 46 -1.36 -11.77 15.35
N ALA A 47 -0.85 -12.57 16.28
CA ALA A 47 -0.99 -14.01 16.26
C ALA A 47 -1.39 -14.56 17.63
N SER A 48 -2.05 -15.71 17.59
CA SER A 48 -2.40 -16.53 18.76
C SER A 48 -1.63 -17.85 18.71
N GLY A 49 -1.37 -18.44 19.87
CA GLY A 49 -0.70 -19.74 20.01
C GLY A 49 -0.34 -19.98 21.47
N ASN A 50 0.03 -21.22 21.81
CA ASN A 50 0.54 -21.56 23.13
C ASN A 50 1.83 -22.38 23.00
N PRO A 51 3.01 -21.85 23.38
CA PRO A 51 3.24 -20.53 23.97
C PRO A 51 2.86 -19.36 23.06
N VAL A 52 2.75 -18.16 23.62
CA VAL A 52 2.46 -16.93 22.86
C VAL A 52 3.53 -16.76 21.77
N PRO A 53 3.16 -16.65 20.49
CA PRO A 53 4.11 -16.58 19.40
C PRO A 53 4.86 -15.25 19.36
N LYS A 54 6.12 -15.31 18.93
CA LYS A 54 6.93 -14.15 18.57
C LYS A 54 6.66 -13.78 17.11
N ILE A 55 6.58 -12.48 16.86
CA ILE A 55 6.43 -11.92 15.51
C ILE A 55 7.78 -11.37 15.05
N THR A 56 8.24 -11.85 13.91
CA THR A 56 9.47 -11.41 13.24
C THR A 56 9.12 -10.79 11.90
N TRP A 57 9.52 -9.54 11.70
CA TRP A 57 9.37 -8.83 10.43
C TRP A 57 10.59 -9.03 9.56
N SER A 58 10.38 -9.17 8.25
CA SER A 58 11.39 -9.10 7.21
C SER A 58 10.84 -8.38 5.98
N ARG A 59 11.69 -8.07 5.01
CA ARG A 59 11.28 -7.46 3.75
C ARG A 59 11.72 -8.34 2.59
N LYS A 60 10.80 -8.56 1.64
CA LYS A 60 11.09 -9.42 0.49
C LYS A 60 12.15 -8.77 -0.39
N ASN A 61 13.24 -9.50 -0.65
CA ASN A 61 14.36 -9.12 -1.52
C ASN A 61 15.10 -7.83 -1.09
N ASN A 62 14.94 -7.37 0.16
CA ASN A 62 15.58 -6.16 0.66
C ASN A 62 15.80 -6.25 2.16
N LEU A 63 16.71 -5.40 2.68
CA LEU A 63 16.79 -5.15 4.11
C LEU A 63 15.61 -4.28 4.56
N LEU A 64 15.30 -4.37 5.85
CA LEU A 64 14.42 -3.41 6.50
C LEU A 64 15.02 -1.99 6.38
N PRO A 65 14.21 -0.92 6.48
CA PRO A 65 14.71 0.45 6.33
C PRO A 65 15.79 0.87 7.33
N ASN A 66 15.93 0.18 8.46
CA ASN A 66 17.01 0.37 9.44
C ASN A 66 18.31 -0.37 9.07
N GLY A 67 18.35 -1.08 7.93
CA GLY A 67 19.49 -1.87 7.47
C GLY A 67 19.54 -3.30 8.03
N GLU A 68 18.59 -3.69 8.89
CA GLU A 68 18.56 -5.04 9.44
C GLU A 68 17.85 -6.03 8.51
N GLN A 69 18.21 -7.32 8.62
CA GLN A 69 17.51 -8.38 7.90
C GLN A 69 16.11 -8.64 8.48
N THR A 70 15.98 -8.52 9.80
CA THR A 70 14.76 -8.85 10.53
C THR A 70 14.58 -7.99 11.78
N ALA A 71 13.34 -7.78 12.21
CA ALA A 71 13.01 -7.12 13.49
C ALA A 71 11.95 -7.90 14.27
N VAL A 72 12.21 -8.23 15.54
CA VAL A 72 11.28 -8.97 16.40
C VAL A 72 10.38 -7.99 17.16
N THR A 73 9.17 -7.77 16.65
CA THR A 73 8.20 -6.83 17.23
C THR A 73 6.80 -7.13 16.70
N PRO A 74 5.72 -6.96 17.50
CA PRO A 74 4.36 -7.03 16.98
C PRO A 74 4.03 -5.89 15.99
N VAL A 75 4.76 -4.77 16.08
CA VAL A 75 4.54 -3.57 15.25
C VAL A 75 5.86 -3.04 14.69
N LEU A 76 5.98 -3.00 13.37
CA LEU A 76 7.08 -2.36 12.65
C LEU A 76 6.72 -0.90 12.32
N SER A 77 7.47 0.06 12.84
CA SER A 77 7.20 1.50 12.68
C SER A 77 8.21 2.14 11.73
N LEU A 78 7.73 2.94 10.78
CA LEU A 78 8.54 3.76 9.88
C LEU A 78 8.06 5.22 9.97
N GLU A 79 8.90 6.15 10.41
CA GLU A 79 8.47 7.52 10.75
C GLU A 79 8.39 8.46 9.53
N ASN A 80 9.28 8.30 8.55
CA ASN A 80 9.40 9.18 7.39
C ASN A 80 9.47 8.35 6.12
N VAL A 81 8.30 7.87 5.64
CA VAL A 81 8.27 6.86 4.58
C VAL A 81 8.68 7.44 3.22
N ASP A 82 9.63 6.80 2.54
CA ASP A 82 10.06 7.14 1.18
C ASP A 82 9.67 6.07 0.14
N ARG A 83 9.67 6.41 -1.16
CA ARG A 83 9.30 5.50 -2.24
C ARG A 83 10.18 4.25 -2.29
N HIS A 84 11.45 4.36 -1.92
CA HIS A 84 12.37 3.22 -1.87
C HIS A 84 12.03 2.23 -0.75
N GLN A 85 11.18 2.62 0.20
CA GLN A 85 10.68 1.75 1.28
C GLN A 85 9.38 1.02 0.90
N ALA A 86 8.80 1.31 -0.27
CA ALA A 86 7.67 0.55 -0.82
C ALA A 86 8.04 -0.90 -1.12
N GLY A 87 7.12 -1.84 -0.97
CA GLY A 87 7.37 -3.25 -1.26
C GLY A 87 6.62 -4.19 -0.34
N VAL A 88 7.05 -5.45 -0.35
CA VAL A 88 6.41 -6.52 0.43
C VAL A 88 7.15 -6.73 1.74
N TYR A 89 6.47 -6.46 2.85
CA TYR A 89 6.90 -6.79 4.20
C TYR A 89 6.26 -8.11 4.61
N GLN A 90 7.00 -8.94 5.33
CA GLN A 90 6.54 -10.25 5.79
C GLN A 90 6.58 -10.28 7.31
N CYS A 91 5.48 -10.66 7.95
CA CYS A 91 5.48 -11.01 9.36
C CYS A 91 5.42 -12.54 9.51
N THR A 92 6.40 -13.10 10.19
CA THR A 92 6.46 -14.52 10.52
C THR A 92 6.18 -14.70 12.00
N SER A 93 5.24 -15.59 12.31
CA SER A 93 4.82 -15.93 13.66
C SER A 93 5.33 -17.31 14.04
N SER A 94 6.11 -17.40 15.12
CA SER A 94 6.70 -18.65 15.60
C SER A 94 6.55 -18.80 17.11
N ASN A 95 6.19 -19.99 17.59
CA ASN A 95 6.22 -20.34 19.01
C ASN A 95 6.93 -21.67 19.31
N GLY A 96 7.61 -22.27 18.32
CA GLY A 96 8.25 -23.58 18.45
C GLY A 96 7.30 -24.78 18.45
N VAL A 97 6.00 -24.56 18.20
CA VAL A 97 4.99 -25.62 18.06
C VAL A 97 4.47 -25.62 16.62
N GLY A 98 4.63 -26.74 15.93
CA GLY A 98 4.25 -26.83 14.52
C GLY A 98 5.10 -25.94 13.61
N GLU A 99 4.54 -25.59 12.46
CA GLU A 99 5.21 -24.73 11.47
C GLU A 99 4.99 -23.24 11.76
N ASP A 100 5.99 -22.44 11.41
CA ASP A 100 5.88 -21.00 11.42
C ASP A 100 4.89 -20.50 10.36
N VAL A 101 4.03 -19.54 10.73
CA VAL A 101 3.05 -18.96 9.79
C VAL A 101 3.53 -17.59 9.35
N THR A 102 3.53 -17.33 8.04
CA THR A 102 3.96 -16.05 7.47
C THR A 102 2.81 -15.38 6.73
N GLN A 103 2.64 -14.07 6.94
CA GLN A 103 1.72 -13.23 6.16
C GLN A 103 2.44 -12.04 5.54
N GLN A 104 1.89 -11.54 4.43
CA GLN A 104 2.47 -10.44 3.65
C GLN A 104 1.65 -9.16 3.79
N ILE A 105 2.36 -8.03 3.85
CA ILE A 105 1.79 -6.69 3.74
C ILE A 105 2.49 -5.94 2.61
N VAL A 106 1.72 -5.51 1.63
CA VAL A 106 2.19 -4.67 0.54
C VAL A 106 2.10 -3.21 0.95
N LEU A 107 3.24 -2.55 1.08
CA LEU A 107 3.33 -1.12 1.37
C LEU A 107 3.44 -0.32 0.07
N HIS A 108 2.43 0.49 -0.22
CA HIS A 108 2.41 1.46 -1.30
C HIS A 108 2.68 2.86 -0.76
N VAL A 109 3.65 3.55 -1.36
CA VAL A 109 4.01 4.92 -0.98
C VAL A 109 3.53 5.89 -2.05
N LEU A 110 2.45 6.61 -1.74
CA LEU A 110 1.83 7.61 -2.58
C LEU A 110 2.68 8.88 -2.63
N CYS A 111 2.89 9.46 -3.81
CA CYS A 111 3.52 10.77 -3.91
C CYS A 111 2.52 11.90 -3.65
N LYS A 112 3.04 13.09 -3.33
CA LYS A 112 2.22 14.31 -3.26
C LYS A 112 1.88 14.75 -4.70
N PHE A 113 0.77 14.26 -5.25
CA PHE A 113 0.26 14.66 -6.56
C PHE A 113 -0.33 16.08 -6.62
N SER A 114 -0.13 16.90 -5.58
CA SER A 114 -0.67 18.25 -5.50
C SER A 114 -0.24 19.14 -6.67
N ASN A 115 0.90 18.87 -7.29
CA ASN A 115 1.38 19.63 -8.45
C ASN A 115 1.08 18.97 -9.81
N MET A 116 0.72 17.68 -9.84
CA MET A 116 0.54 16.96 -11.11
C MET A 116 -0.89 17.11 -11.65
N LYS A 117 -1.90 17.14 -10.78
CA LYS A 117 -3.28 17.46 -11.16
C LYS A 117 -3.44 18.93 -11.56
N SER A 118 -2.81 19.85 -10.82
CA SER A 118 -2.82 21.28 -11.18
C SER A 118 -2.07 21.55 -12.48
N LEU A 119 -0.94 20.86 -12.72
CA LEU A 119 -0.22 20.93 -13.99
C LEU A 119 -1.09 20.42 -15.14
N LEU A 120 -1.75 19.26 -14.98
CA LEU A 120 -2.65 18.70 -16.00
C LEU A 120 -3.82 19.65 -16.30
N ILE A 121 -4.46 20.20 -15.27
CA ILE A 121 -5.54 21.20 -15.42
C ILE A 121 -5.01 22.46 -16.12
N SER A 122 -3.80 22.93 -15.79
CA SER A 122 -3.20 24.11 -16.43
C SER A 122 -2.84 23.88 -17.91
N HIS A 123 -2.39 22.68 -18.27
CA HIS A 123 -2.10 22.33 -19.66
C HIS A 123 -3.39 22.24 -20.47
N LEU A 124 -4.43 21.62 -19.92
CA LEU A 124 -5.76 21.56 -20.55
C LEU A 124 -6.38 22.96 -20.69
N SER A 125 -6.28 23.83 -19.67
CA SER A 125 -6.82 25.19 -19.73
C SER A 125 -6.11 26.06 -20.76
N LYS A 126 -4.78 25.94 -20.88
CA LYS A 126 -4.00 26.65 -21.91
C LYS A 126 -4.43 26.23 -23.33
N SER A 127 -4.61 24.93 -23.58
CA SER A 127 -5.11 24.44 -24.86
C SER A 127 -6.50 24.99 -25.18
N ILE A 128 -7.43 24.96 -24.21
CA ILE A 128 -8.79 25.50 -24.39
C ILE A 128 -8.77 27.02 -24.66
N LEU A 129 -7.97 27.79 -23.93
CA LEU A 129 -7.83 29.24 -24.16
C LEU A 129 -7.28 29.54 -25.55
N SER A 130 -6.27 28.79 -26.01
CA SER A 130 -5.74 28.94 -27.38
C SER A 130 -6.78 28.65 -28.46
N ILE A 131 -7.66 27.67 -28.24
CA ILE A 131 -8.78 27.36 -29.14
C ILE A 131 -9.81 28.49 -29.14
N ILE A 132 -10.14 29.06 -27.97
CA ILE A 132 -11.07 30.20 -27.86
C ILE A 132 -10.48 31.44 -28.54
N GLU A 133 -9.20 31.72 -28.37
CA GLU A 133 -8.50 32.82 -29.06
C GLU A 133 -8.49 32.60 -30.57
N CYS A 134 -8.18 31.39 -31.03
CA CYS A 134 -8.22 31.02 -32.45
C CYS A 134 -9.63 31.23 -33.03
N TYR A 135 -10.67 30.78 -32.33
CA TYR A 135 -12.06 31.01 -32.75
C TYR A 135 -12.43 32.50 -32.79
N LYS A 136 -11.97 33.30 -31.81
CA LYS A 136 -12.17 34.75 -31.81
C LYS A 136 -11.50 35.41 -33.01
N VAL A 137 -10.26 35.04 -33.34
CA VAL A 137 -9.53 35.55 -34.51
C VAL A 137 -10.29 35.22 -35.80
N LEU A 138 -10.74 33.96 -35.96
CA LEU A 138 -11.55 33.53 -37.11
C LEU A 138 -12.91 34.25 -37.18
N SER A 139 -13.50 34.57 -36.02
CA SER A 139 -14.76 35.34 -35.96
C SER A 139 -14.58 36.84 -36.24
N SER A 140 -13.40 37.41 -35.96
CA SER A 140 -13.09 38.80 -36.29
C SER A 140 -12.74 38.98 -37.77
N GLU A 141 -12.07 38.01 -38.39
CA GLU A 141 -11.79 38.01 -39.84
C GLU A 141 -13.07 37.86 -40.67
N SER A 142 -14.13 37.25 -40.11
CA SER A 142 -15.45 37.18 -40.76
C SER A 142 -16.34 38.42 -40.52
N ASN A 143 -15.88 39.39 -39.72
CA ASN A 143 -16.62 40.61 -39.41
C ASN A 143 -15.96 41.89 -39.96
N ASP A 144 -14.85 41.78 -40.70
CA ASP A 144 -14.34 42.86 -41.56
C ASP A 144 -15.14 42.89 -42.88
N ASN A 145 -16.44 43.13 -42.74
CA ASN A 145 -17.38 43.31 -43.84
C ASN A 145 -17.55 44.79 -44.19
N SER A 146 -16.52 45.62 -44.00
CA SER A 146 -16.54 47.01 -44.45
C SER A 146 -16.34 47.18 -45.96
N ASN A 147 -16.58 46.14 -46.78
CA ASN A 147 -16.51 46.24 -48.23
C ASN A 147 -17.63 45.52 -49.01
N VAL A 148 -18.71 45.06 -48.36
CA VAL A 148 -19.83 44.40 -49.08
C VAL A 148 -20.98 45.37 -49.39
N ASP A 149 -21.12 46.49 -48.66
CA ASP A 149 -22.16 47.48 -48.94
C ASP A 149 -21.84 48.45 -50.08
N ASN A 150 -20.61 48.48 -50.61
CA ASN A 150 -20.24 49.29 -51.78
C ASN A 150 -20.32 48.55 -53.12
N LEU A 151 -20.43 47.21 -53.14
CA LEU A 151 -20.55 46.42 -54.37
C LEU A 151 -22.01 46.17 -54.81
N ARG A 152 -23.00 46.62 -54.03
CA ARG A 152 -24.43 46.44 -54.37
C ARG A 152 -25.07 47.61 -55.11
N ARG A 153 -24.36 48.74 -55.27
CA ARG A 153 -24.83 49.90 -56.07
C ARG A 153 -24.35 49.93 -57.52
N GLU A 154 -23.44 49.05 -57.94
CA GLU A 154 -22.97 48.99 -59.34
C GLU A 154 -23.66 47.92 -60.21
N PHE A 155 -24.57 47.11 -59.67
CA PHE A 155 -25.18 45.99 -60.43
C PHE A 155 -26.72 46.04 -60.58
N TYR A 156 -27.42 47.01 -59.97
CA TYR A 156 -28.87 47.21 -60.16
C TYR A 156 -29.23 48.70 -60.31
N GLY A 157 -28.38 49.45 -61.01
CA GLY A 157 -28.78 50.68 -61.71
C GLY A 157 -29.02 50.35 -63.17
#